data_AF-A0A2S6QLJ5-F1
#
_entry.id   AF-A0A2S6QLJ5-F1
#
_cell.length_a   1.000
_cell.length_b   1.000
_cell.length_c   1.000
_cell.angle_alpha   90.00
_cell.angle_beta   90.00
_cell.angle_gamma   90.00
#
_symmetry.space_group_name_H-M   'P 1'
#
loop_
_entity.id
_entity.type
_entity.pdbx_description
1 polymer ?
#
loop_
_entity_poly.entity_id
_entity_poly.type
_entity_poly.pdbx_seq_one_letter_code
_entity_poly.pdbx_strand_id
1 'polypeptide(L)'
;MIDKYKIAQELSEKGYATFNIPEDETVESFANKIGVTFKHPSYELVQNLTIKPSNNKDNTYSNKYGERAFPLHSDLAHWGTPPRYIILHCEVPDPDTFTKVIHINELIKNIKKENLSRAIFIPRKPINNQVCYLKMYHNKIFRWDNLFLKAVNIEAENAQK
;
A
#
# COMPACT_ATOMS: atom_id res chain seq x y z
N MET A 1 11.82 -15.11 -19.71
CA MET A 1 10.81 -15.88 -18.95
C MET A 1 10.75 -15.31 -17.54
N ILE A 2 9.56 -15.03 -17.00
CA ILE A 2 9.43 -14.44 -15.66
C ILE A 2 9.77 -15.50 -14.61
N ASP A 3 10.75 -15.21 -13.76
CA ASP A 3 11.12 -16.08 -12.65
C ASP A 3 10.25 -15.78 -11.43
N LYS A 4 9.09 -16.45 -11.36
CA LYS A 4 8.16 -16.32 -10.23
C LYS A 4 8.75 -16.77 -8.90
N TYR A 5 9.66 -17.73 -8.92
CA TYR A 5 10.28 -18.25 -7.70
C TYR A 5 11.21 -17.19 -7.09
N LYS A 6 12.04 -16.56 -7.93
CA LYS A 6 12.87 -15.43 -7.51
C LYS A 6 12.03 -14.28 -6.95
N ILE A 7 10.95 -13.89 -7.64
CA ILE A 7 10.05 -12.83 -7.16
C ILE A 7 9.45 -13.20 -5.80
N ALA A 8 8.96 -14.43 -5.63
CA ALA A 8 8.38 -14.89 -4.38
C ALA A 8 9.39 -14.93 -3.23
N GLN A 9 10.62 -15.39 -3.51
CA GLN A 9 11.72 -15.39 -2.56
C GLN A 9 12.06 -13.96 -2.09
N GLU A 10 12.27 -13.05 -3.04
CA GLU A 10 12.54 -11.64 -2.76
C GLU A 10 11.42 -11.00 -1.93
N LEU A 11 10.16 -11.21 -2.30
CA LEU A 11 9.02 -10.71 -1.53
C LEU A 11 9.01 -11.25 -0.09
N SER A 12 9.42 -12.49 0.13
CA SER A 12 9.49 -13.08 1.47
C SER A 12 10.65 -12.54 2.31
N GLU A 13 11.78 -12.22 1.70
CA GLU A 13 13.00 -11.81 2.39
C GLU A 13 13.03 -10.29 2.67
N LYS A 14 12.70 -9.47 1.67
CA LYS A 14 12.81 -8.00 1.75
C LYS A 14 11.47 -7.27 1.64
N GLY A 15 10.37 -7.95 1.27
CA GLY A 15 9.03 -7.37 1.19
C GLY A 15 8.72 -6.64 -0.11
N TYR A 16 9.66 -6.64 -1.06
CA TYR A 16 9.50 -6.15 -2.42
C TYR A 16 10.33 -7.02 -3.37
N ALA A 17 10.10 -6.88 -4.67
CA ALA A 17 10.94 -7.48 -5.71
C ALA A 17 11.13 -6.46 -6.83
N THR A 18 12.24 -6.57 -7.56
CA THR A 18 12.51 -5.71 -8.73
C THR A 18 12.64 -6.56 -9.97
N PHE A 19 12.10 -6.06 -11.08
CA PHE A 19 12.12 -6.72 -12.37
C PHE A 19 11.92 -5.68 -13.47
N ASN A 20 12.35 -6.02 -14.68
CA ASN A 20 12.10 -5.22 -15.87
C ASN A 20 10.89 -5.78 -16.61
N ILE A 21 10.05 -4.89 -17.13
CA ILE A 21 8.97 -5.24 -18.06
C ILE A 21 9.54 -5.11 -19.48
N PRO A 22 9.38 -6.12 -20.36
CA PRO A 22 9.79 -6.02 -21.76
C PRO A 22 9.13 -4.83 -22.47
N GLU A 23 9.85 -4.15 -23.36
CA GLU A 23 9.35 -2.96 -24.08
C GLU A 23 8.11 -3.26 -24.95
N ASP A 24 7.97 -4.50 -25.43
CA ASP A 24 6.85 -4.97 -26.23
C ASP A 24 5.65 -5.45 -25.39
N GLU A 25 5.70 -5.30 -24.06
CA GLU A 25 4.69 -5.79 -23.14
C GLU A 25 4.06 -4.68 -22.28
N THR A 26 2.73 -4.73 -22.15
CA THR A 26 2.02 -3.82 -21.24
C THR A 26 2.17 -4.25 -19.78
N VAL A 27 2.11 -3.29 -18.85
CA VAL A 27 2.14 -3.55 -17.40
C VAL A 27 1.05 -4.56 -16.99
N GLU A 28 -0.15 -4.43 -17.56
CA GLU A 28 -1.26 -5.34 -17.28
C GLU A 28 -0.97 -6.78 -17.75
N SER A 29 -0.48 -6.95 -18.98
CA SER A 29 -0.10 -8.26 -19.51
C SER A 29 0.95 -8.91 -18.62
N PHE A 30 1.98 -8.14 -18.24
CA PHE A 30 3.05 -8.62 -17.37
C PHE A 30 2.55 -8.99 -15.97
N ALA A 31 1.68 -8.16 -15.38
CA ALA A 31 1.08 -8.40 -14.08
C ALA A 31 0.26 -9.70 -14.05
N ASN A 32 -0.52 -9.95 -15.11
CA ASN A 32 -1.30 -11.19 -15.27
C ASN A 32 -0.41 -12.43 -15.43
N LYS A 33 0.81 -12.28 -15.95
CA LYS A 33 1.79 -13.37 -15.94
C LYS A 33 2.30 -13.67 -14.54
N ILE A 34 2.42 -12.68 -13.65
CA ILE A 34 2.87 -12.89 -12.25
C ILE A 34 1.77 -13.52 -11.41
N GLY A 35 0.55 -12.96 -11.44
CA GLY A 35 -0.57 -13.37 -10.60
C GLY A 35 -1.92 -12.89 -11.12
N VAL A 36 -2.92 -12.79 -10.24
CA VAL A 36 -4.26 -12.32 -10.58
C VAL A 36 -4.38 -10.84 -10.28
N THR A 37 -4.69 -10.03 -11.29
CA THR A 37 -4.88 -8.59 -11.13
C THR A 37 -6.22 -8.26 -10.47
N PHE A 38 -6.27 -7.22 -9.65
CA PHE A 38 -7.46 -6.74 -8.97
C PHE A 38 -7.82 -5.33 -9.46
N LYS A 39 -9.00 -5.17 -10.08
CA LYS A 39 -9.55 -3.86 -10.45
C LYS A 39 -10.50 -3.35 -9.37
N HIS A 40 -10.19 -2.19 -8.83
CA HIS A 40 -11.10 -1.48 -7.93
C HIS A 40 -12.25 -0.84 -8.73
N PRO A 41 -13.51 -0.85 -8.25
CA PRO A 41 -14.65 -0.32 -9.02
C PRO A 41 -14.51 1.16 -9.44
N SER A 42 -13.85 1.98 -8.63
CA SER A 42 -13.69 3.42 -8.87
C SER A 42 -12.39 3.81 -9.57
N TYR A 43 -11.51 2.86 -9.91
CA TYR A 43 -10.22 3.17 -10.53
C TYR A 43 -9.96 2.27 -11.73
N GLU A 44 -9.18 2.77 -12.69
CA GLU A 44 -8.65 1.92 -13.72
C GLU A 44 -7.66 0.90 -13.16
N LEU A 45 -7.55 -0.24 -13.86
CA LEU A 45 -6.67 -1.34 -13.44
C LEU A 45 -5.21 -0.89 -13.40
N VAL A 46 -4.78 -0.20 -14.45
CA VAL A 46 -3.50 0.49 -14.54
C VAL A 46 -3.75 1.97 -14.32
N GLN A 47 -3.05 2.55 -13.34
CA GLN A 47 -3.17 3.96 -12.99
C GLN A 47 -1.86 4.66 -13.32
N ASN A 48 -1.93 5.67 -14.20
CA ASN A 48 -0.78 6.51 -14.51
C ASN A 48 -0.63 7.58 -13.44
N LEU A 49 0.50 7.53 -12.74
CA LEU A 49 0.85 8.47 -11.68
C LEU A 49 1.72 9.59 -12.26
N THR A 50 1.25 10.81 -12.15
CA THR A 50 2.02 12.01 -12.49
C THR A 50 2.00 12.95 -11.30
N ILE A 51 3.03 13.80 -11.18
CA ILE A 51 2.97 14.92 -10.24
C ILE A 51 1.78 15.80 -10.64
N LYS A 52 0.93 16.13 -9.67
CA LYS A 52 -0.20 17.03 -9.85
C LYS A 52 -0.08 18.17 -8.85
N PRO A 53 -0.29 19.43 -9.27
CA PRO A 53 -0.37 20.54 -8.34
C PRO A 53 -1.54 20.31 -7.37
N SER A 54 -1.30 20.57 -6.08
CA SER A 54 -2.33 20.37 -5.06
C SER A 54 -3.54 21.24 -5.34
N ASN A 55 -4.74 20.64 -5.30
CA ASN A 55 -6.00 21.36 -5.46
C ASN A 55 -6.67 21.72 -4.12
N ASN A 56 -6.05 21.37 -2.98
CA ASN A 56 -6.57 21.53 -1.60
C ASN A 56 -7.99 20.97 -1.32
N LYS A 57 -8.61 20.24 -2.26
CA LYS A 57 -10.00 19.77 -2.16
C LYS A 57 -10.11 18.28 -1.83
N ASP A 58 -9.15 17.46 -2.27
CA ASP A 58 -9.21 16.02 -2.03
C ASP A 58 -8.21 15.57 -0.96
N ASN A 59 -8.65 14.68 -0.07
CA ASN A 59 -7.79 14.01 0.92
C ASN A 59 -6.96 12.90 0.25
N THR A 60 -6.19 13.24 -0.78
CA THR A 60 -5.23 12.34 -1.43
C THR A 60 -3.82 12.61 -0.91
N TYR A 61 -2.93 11.63 -1.07
CA TYR A 61 -1.51 11.83 -0.76
C TYR A 61 -0.91 12.98 -1.58
N SER A 62 -1.15 13.00 -2.90
CA SER A 62 -0.63 14.04 -3.79
C SER A 62 -1.08 15.45 -3.37
N ASN A 63 -2.34 15.62 -2.95
CA ASN A 63 -2.79 16.94 -2.47
C ASN A 63 -2.17 17.33 -1.12
N LYS A 64 -2.01 16.38 -0.20
CA LYS A 64 -1.51 16.68 1.14
C LYS A 64 0.01 16.87 1.17
N TYR A 65 0.74 16.11 0.37
CA TYR A 65 2.21 16.08 0.40
C TYR A 65 2.85 16.74 -0.82
N GLY A 66 2.17 16.80 -1.97
CA GLY A 66 2.71 17.36 -3.21
C GLY A 66 3.96 16.60 -3.63
N GLU A 67 5.06 17.33 -3.79
CA GLU A 67 6.40 16.80 -4.10
C GLU A 67 7.16 16.31 -2.87
N ARG A 68 6.62 16.50 -1.66
CA ARG A 68 7.26 16.00 -0.43
C ARG A 68 7.11 14.50 -0.34
N ALA A 69 8.07 13.87 0.36
CA ALA A 69 8.03 12.44 0.64
C ALA A 69 6.71 12.04 1.32
N PHE A 70 6.07 11.01 0.79
CA PHE A 70 4.87 10.43 1.40
C PHE A 70 5.27 9.66 2.67
N PRO A 71 4.44 9.69 3.73
CA PRO A 71 4.68 8.87 4.91
C PRO A 71 4.57 7.38 4.53
N LEU A 72 5.20 6.52 5.33
CA LEU A 72 4.99 5.07 5.21
C LEU A 72 3.51 4.74 5.41
N HIS A 73 2.98 3.93 4.50
CA HIS A 73 1.60 3.47 4.52
C HIS A 73 1.48 2.12 3.80
N SER A 74 0.35 1.44 4.00
CA SER A 74 -0.06 0.31 3.17
C SER A 74 -1.18 0.76 2.23
N ASP A 75 -1.07 0.43 0.95
CA ASP A 75 -2.08 0.80 -0.04
C ASP A 75 -3.46 0.25 0.30
N LEU A 76 -4.47 1.10 0.13
CA LEU A 76 -5.87 0.79 0.45
C LEU A 76 -6.05 0.26 1.90
N ALA A 77 -5.30 0.76 2.88
CA ALA A 77 -5.39 0.33 4.29
C ALA A 77 -6.80 0.40 4.89
N HIS A 78 -7.62 1.31 4.36
CA HIS A 78 -9.01 1.53 4.76
C HIS A 78 -9.98 0.46 4.22
N TRP A 79 -9.54 -0.39 3.29
CA TRP A 79 -10.37 -1.46 2.73
C TRP A 79 -10.39 -2.71 3.62
N GLY A 80 -11.52 -3.42 3.61
CA GLY A 80 -11.68 -4.66 4.37
C GLY A 80 -10.66 -5.74 3.96
N THR A 81 -10.50 -5.91 2.64
CA THR A 81 -9.51 -6.78 2.02
C THR A 81 -8.65 -5.97 1.05
N PRO A 82 -7.47 -5.49 1.46
CA PRO A 82 -6.57 -4.75 0.59
C PRO A 82 -5.91 -5.67 -0.45
N PRO A 83 -5.38 -5.11 -1.55
CA PRO A 83 -4.52 -5.85 -2.46
C PRO A 83 -3.31 -6.40 -1.71
N ARG A 84 -2.85 -7.60 -2.09
CA ARG A 84 -1.69 -8.23 -1.44
C ARG A 84 -0.36 -7.66 -1.90
N TYR A 85 -0.32 -7.17 -3.13
CA TYR A 85 0.86 -6.63 -3.78
C TYR A 85 0.44 -5.47 -4.68
N ILE A 86 1.36 -4.55 -4.88
CA ILE A 86 1.27 -3.47 -5.87
C ILE A 86 2.45 -3.59 -6.81
N ILE A 87 2.25 -3.24 -8.08
CA ILE A 87 3.32 -3.14 -9.07
C ILE A 87 3.49 -1.66 -9.37
N LEU A 88 4.69 -1.14 -9.14
CA LEU A 88 5.09 0.20 -9.51
C LEU A 88 6.01 0.10 -10.71
N HIS A 89 5.59 0.67 -11.84
CA HIS A 89 6.38 0.73 -13.07
C HIS A 89 6.82 2.17 -13.29
N CYS A 90 8.12 2.37 -13.50
CA CYS A 90 8.71 3.67 -13.80
C CYS A 90 9.03 3.74 -15.29
N GLU A 91 8.26 4.55 -16.03
CA GLU A 91 8.46 4.77 -17.47
C GLU A 91 9.58 5.78 -17.73
N VAL A 92 9.62 6.86 -16.94
CA VAL A 92 10.66 7.90 -17.01
C VAL A 92 11.30 8.04 -15.63
N PRO A 93 12.57 7.65 -15.47
CA PRO A 93 13.26 7.75 -14.18
C PRO A 93 13.65 9.19 -13.87
N ASP A 94 13.58 9.54 -12.59
CA ASP A 94 14.08 10.79 -12.04
C ASP A 94 15.17 10.44 -10.99
N PRO A 95 16.41 10.96 -11.14
CA PRO A 95 17.52 10.59 -10.26
C PRO A 95 17.34 11.04 -8.81
N ASP A 96 16.44 11.99 -8.54
CA ASP A 96 16.16 12.53 -7.21
C ASP A 96 14.92 11.89 -6.57
N THR A 97 14.26 10.95 -7.25
CA THR A 97 13.04 10.29 -6.78
C THR A 97 13.29 8.84 -6.39
N PHE A 98 12.97 8.50 -5.13
CA PHE A 98 13.20 7.17 -4.56
C PHE A 98 11.93 6.60 -3.94
N THR A 99 11.66 5.31 -4.18
CA THR A 99 10.62 4.56 -3.46
C THR A 99 11.17 4.02 -2.15
N LYS A 100 10.64 4.50 -1.03
CA LYS A 100 10.99 4.00 0.31
C LYS A 100 10.10 2.81 0.66
N VAL A 101 10.72 1.67 0.93
CA VAL A 101 10.04 0.45 1.37
C VAL A 101 10.65 -0.02 2.67
N ILE A 102 9.82 -0.50 3.60
CA ILE A 102 10.25 -1.13 4.84
C ILE A 102 9.56 -2.48 5.00
N HIS A 103 10.33 -3.51 5.36
CA HIS A 103 9.74 -4.81 5.67
C HIS A 103 8.99 -4.75 7.01
N ILE A 104 7.80 -5.33 7.07
CA ILE A 104 6.95 -5.23 8.26
C ILE A 104 7.64 -5.75 9.52
N ASN A 105 8.38 -6.86 9.42
CA ASN A 105 9.09 -7.43 10.58
C ASN A 105 10.09 -6.45 11.19
N GLU A 106 10.70 -5.55 10.41
CA GLU A 106 11.59 -4.52 10.94
C GLU A 106 10.82 -3.44 11.70
N LEU A 107 9.65 -3.05 11.18
CA LEU A 107 8.79 -2.04 11.80
C LEU A 107 8.22 -2.53 13.14
N ILE A 108 7.84 -3.80 13.24
CA ILE A 108 7.15 -4.35 14.42
C ILE A 108 8.04 -5.19 15.34
N LYS A 109 9.36 -5.23 15.13
CA LYS A 109 10.28 -6.11 15.87
C LYS A 109 10.16 -6.01 17.39
N ASN A 110 9.83 -4.82 17.89
CA ASN A 110 9.70 -4.53 19.32
C ASN A 110 8.24 -4.44 19.80
N ILE A 111 7.27 -4.76 18.94
CA ILE A 111 5.84 -4.67 19.24
C ILE A 111 5.27 -6.09 19.35
N LYS A 112 4.62 -6.37 20.48
CA LYS A 112 3.88 -7.62 20.67
C LYS A 112 2.77 -7.74 19.62
N LYS A 113 2.74 -8.86 18.87
CA LYS A 113 1.73 -9.11 17.82
C LYS A 113 0.30 -9.05 18.38
N GLU A 114 0.13 -9.41 19.65
CA GLU A 114 -1.14 -9.33 20.37
C GLU A 114 -1.65 -7.89 20.45
N ASN A 115 -0.76 -6.90 20.64
CA ASN A 115 -1.15 -5.48 20.66
C ASN A 115 -1.61 -5.03 19.27
N LEU A 116 -0.87 -5.39 18.22
CA LEU A 116 -1.25 -5.09 16.83
C LEU A 116 -2.59 -5.74 16.45
N SER A 117 -2.84 -6.98 16.92
CA SER A 117 -4.09 -7.69 16.65
C SER A 117 -5.31 -7.12 17.37
N ARG A 118 -5.07 -6.37 18.46
CA ARG A 118 -6.08 -5.68 19.26
C ARG A 118 -6.26 -4.22 18.87
N ALA A 119 -5.33 -3.62 18.12
CA ALA A 119 -5.47 -2.28 17.57
C ALA A 119 -6.57 -2.24 16.51
N ILE A 120 -7.64 -1.49 16.79
CA ILE A 120 -8.83 -1.36 15.94
C ILE A 120 -8.91 0.04 15.35
N PHE A 121 -9.07 0.10 14.03
CA PHE A 121 -9.24 1.29 13.24
C PHE A 121 -10.58 1.28 12.51
N ILE A 122 -11.03 2.46 12.09
CA ILE A 122 -12.07 2.64 11.07
C ILE A 122 -11.55 3.54 9.95
N PRO A 123 -12.07 3.41 8.72
CA PRO A 123 -11.87 4.41 7.68
C PRO A 123 -12.37 5.79 8.14
N ARG A 124 -11.62 6.86 7.83
CA ARG A 124 -12.07 8.23 8.07
C ARG A 124 -13.25 8.62 7.20
N LYS A 125 -13.34 8.05 5.99
CA LYS A 125 -14.49 8.17 5.10
C LYS A 125 -15.17 6.81 4.99
N PRO A 126 -16.50 6.71 5.15
CA PRO A 126 -17.24 5.48 4.91
C PRO A 126 -16.97 4.94 3.51
N ILE A 127 -16.87 3.62 3.38
CA ILE A 127 -16.74 2.94 2.08
C ILE A 127 -18.10 2.34 1.78
N ASN A 128 -18.69 2.66 0.63
CA ASN A 128 -20.04 2.22 0.25
C ASN A 128 -21.10 2.51 1.34
N ASN A 129 -21.02 3.70 1.97
CA ASN A 129 -21.87 4.12 3.10
C ASN A 129 -21.82 3.20 4.33
N GLN A 130 -20.79 2.36 4.46
CA GLN A 130 -20.59 1.47 5.60
C GLN A 130 -19.29 1.80 6.34
N VAL A 131 -19.32 1.58 7.66
CA VAL A 131 -18.16 1.62 8.53
C VAL A 131 -17.74 0.19 8.84
N CYS A 132 -16.50 -0.13 8.55
CA CYS A 132 -15.90 -1.44 8.85
C CYS A 132 -14.83 -1.26 9.93
N TYR A 133 -14.86 -2.11 10.96
CA TYR A 133 -13.78 -2.18 11.94
C TYR A 133 -12.61 -2.99 11.35
N LEU A 134 -11.44 -2.38 11.39
CA LEU A 134 -10.24 -2.87 10.74
C LEU A 134 -9.17 -3.11 11.80
N LYS A 135 -8.71 -4.36 11.92
CA LYS A 135 -7.57 -4.68 12.79
C LYS A 135 -6.27 -4.29 12.10
N MET A 136 -5.34 -3.67 12.83
CA MET A 136 -4.01 -3.34 12.30
C MET A 136 -3.28 -4.58 11.76
N TYR A 137 -3.40 -5.70 12.47
CA TYR A 137 -2.84 -6.98 12.07
C TYR A 137 -3.87 -8.12 12.21
N HIS A 138 -4.21 -8.77 11.09
CA HIS A 138 -5.15 -9.91 11.08
C HIS A 138 -4.91 -10.80 9.86
N ASN A 139 -4.94 -12.12 10.02
CA ASN A 139 -4.74 -13.10 8.93
C ASN A 139 -3.52 -12.80 8.03
N LYS A 140 -2.39 -12.46 8.65
CA LYS A 140 -1.13 -12.05 7.97
C LYS A 140 -1.22 -10.75 7.17
N ILE A 141 -2.32 -10.01 7.25
CA ILE A 141 -2.46 -8.68 6.67
C ILE A 141 -2.08 -7.67 7.74
N PHE A 142 -1.10 -6.84 7.42
CA PHE A 142 -0.79 -5.63 8.16
C PHE A 142 -1.35 -4.43 7.42
N ARG A 143 -1.99 -3.49 8.12
CA ARG A 143 -2.53 -2.25 7.56
C ARG A 143 -2.14 -1.06 8.43
N TRP A 144 -1.66 -0.01 7.79
CA TRP A 144 -1.32 1.23 8.47
C TRP A 144 -1.42 2.42 7.52
N ASP A 145 -2.06 3.49 7.99
CA ASP A 145 -2.24 4.72 7.23
C ASP A 145 -2.68 5.86 8.16
N ASN A 146 -1.90 6.94 8.23
CA ASN A 146 -2.22 8.09 9.08
C ASN A 146 -3.30 9.01 8.49
N LEU A 147 -3.51 8.97 7.17
CA LEU A 147 -4.40 9.85 6.43
C LEU A 147 -5.81 9.25 6.34
N PHE A 148 -5.92 7.94 6.13
CA PHE A 148 -7.20 7.28 5.84
C PHE A 148 -7.78 6.49 7.02
N LEU A 149 -7.00 6.18 8.06
CA LEU A 149 -7.49 5.47 9.24
C LEU A 149 -7.67 6.39 10.45
N LYS A 150 -8.65 6.06 11.28
CA LYS A 150 -8.92 6.64 12.60
C LYS A 150 -8.88 5.53 13.65
N ALA A 151 -8.11 5.75 14.72
CA ALA A 151 -8.08 4.84 15.86
C ALA A 151 -9.43 4.80 16.60
N VAL A 152 -9.81 3.62 17.08
CA VAL A 152 -11.06 3.40 17.84
C VAL A 152 -10.78 3.05 19.30
N ASN A 153 -9.63 2.45 19.59
CA ASN A 153 -9.27 2.02 20.93
C ASN A 153 -7.84 2.40 21.31
N ILE A 154 -7.51 2.23 22.60
CA ILE A 154 -6.21 2.60 23.15
C ILE A 154 -5.03 1.91 22.46
N GLU A 155 -5.19 0.65 22.05
CA GLU A 155 -4.15 -0.08 21.32
C GLU A 155 -3.87 0.56 19.95
N ALA A 156 -4.93 1.00 19.25
CA ALA A 156 -4.78 1.74 18.00
C ALA A 156 -4.19 3.14 18.19
N GLU A 157 -4.59 3.87 19.24
CA GLU A 157 -4.01 5.17 19.58
C GLU A 157 -2.52 5.06 19.90
N ASN A 158 -2.12 4.05 20.67
CA ASN A 158 -0.72 3.79 21.00
C ASN A 158 0.09 3.41 19.75
N ALA A 159 -0.52 2.73 18.78
CA ALA A 159 0.13 2.43 17.51
C ALA A 159 0.33 3.65 16.59
N GLN A 160 -0.28 4.81 16.90
CA GLN A 160 -0.09 6.06 16.13
C GLN A 160 0.95 7.02 16.71
N LYS A 161 1.48 6.73 17.91
CA LYS A 161 2.51 7.52 18.58
C LYS A 161 3.89 7.06 18.16
#